data_AF-A0A5S6QRZ8-F1
#
_entry.id   AF-A0A5S6QRZ8-F1
#
_cell.length_a   1.000
_cell.length_b   1.000
_cell.length_c   1.000
_cell.angle_alpha   90.00
_cell.angle_beta   90.00
_cell.angle_gamma   90.00
#
_symmetry.space_group_name_H-M   'P 1'
#
loop_
_entity.id
_entity.type
_entity.pdbx_description
1 polymer ?
#
loop_
_entity_poly.entity_id
_entity_poly.type
_entity_poly.pdbx_seq_one_letter_code
_entity_poly.pdbx_strand_id
1 'polypeptide(L)'
;MQFEATIDLLRIVVRKRRYIVAWFASNCETYSQRSYYVDELRKHIDVHIYGKCGARRCSKSKGICDELVKKDHKFVLALENSVCNNYVTEKPYKAFGNLVIPVELSRRIAQPILPNGSFIAADDFKSKRQLAKYRHYLDENVTEYLRYL
;
A
#
# COMPACT_ATOMS: atom_id res chain seq x y z
N MET A 1 19.93 -22.59 -5.70
CA MET A 1 19.05 -22.98 -6.82
C MET A 1 17.57 -22.72 -6.54
N GLN A 2 16.96 -23.27 -5.47
CA GLN A 2 15.52 -23.08 -5.20
C GLN A 2 15.13 -21.65 -4.76
N PHE A 3 16.02 -20.94 -4.06
CA PHE A 3 15.80 -19.54 -3.66
C PHE A 3 15.76 -18.57 -4.86
N GLU A 4 16.70 -18.71 -5.80
CA GLU A 4 16.75 -17.91 -7.03
C GLU A 4 15.49 -18.10 -7.89
N ALA A 5 15.03 -19.35 -8.05
CA ALA A 5 13.80 -19.65 -8.78
C ALA A 5 12.56 -18.99 -8.15
N THR A 6 12.49 -18.91 -6.81
CA THR A 6 11.41 -18.22 -6.10
C THR A 6 11.45 -16.71 -6.33
N ILE A 7 12.64 -16.08 -6.27
CA ILE A 7 12.81 -14.65 -6.55
C ILE A 7 12.44 -14.32 -7.99
N ASP A 8 12.82 -15.16 -8.96
CA ASP A 8 12.45 -14.96 -10.37
C ASP A 8 10.94 -15.07 -10.60
N LEU A 9 10.28 -16.01 -9.93
CA LEU A 9 8.82 -16.11 -9.97
C LEU A 9 8.16 -14.84 -9.39
N LEU A 10 8.66 -14.33 -8.26
CA LEU A 10 8.18 -13.08 -7.66
C LEU A 10 8.37 -11.89 -8.60
N ARG A 11 9.52 -11.78 -9.28
CA ARG A 11 9.77 -10.74 -10.29
C ARG A 11 8.72 -10.78 -11.41
N ILE A 12 8.39 -11.96 -11.92
CA ILE A 12 7.38 -12.14 -12.97
C ILE A 12 5.99 -11.73 -12.46
N VAL A 13 5.61 -12.16 -11.26
CA VAL A 13 4.32 -11.82 -10.64
C VAL A 13 4.19 -10.31 -10.44
N VAL A 14 5.18 -9.68 -9.82
CA VAL A 14 5.17 -8.23 -9.54
C VAL A 14 5.14 -7.41 -10.82
N ARG A 15 5.92 -7.77 -11.84
CA ARG A 15 5.94 -7.05 -13.13
C ARG A 15 4.61 -7.07 -13.86
N LYS A 16 3.79 -8.12 -13.69
CA LYS A 16 2.46 -8.24 -14.31
C LYS A 16 1.39 -7.37 -13.64
N ARG A 17 1.59 -6.98 -12.38
CA ARG A 17 0.62 -6.15 -11.64
C ARG A 17 0.56 -4.75 -12.20
N ARG A 18 -0.64 -4.16 -12.19
CA ARG A 18 -0.85 -2.79 -12.65
C ARG A 18 -0.28 -1.78 -11.66
N TYR A 19 -0.06 -0.59 -12.17
CA TYR A 19 0.52 0.53 -11.44
C TYR A 19 -0.39 1.11 -10.34
N ILE A 20 -1.56 0.54 -10.09
CA ILE A 20 -2.60 1.26 -9.36
C ILE A 20 -2.42 1.06 -7.85
N VAL A 21 -2.53 2.14 -7.08
CA VAL A 21 -2.55 2.08 -5.62
C VAL A 21 -3.95 1.68 -5.16
N ALA A 22 -4.08 0.74 -4.23
CA ALA A 22 -5.37 0.39 -3.63
C ALA A 22 -5.54 1.07 -2.25
N TRP A 23 -6.78 1.48 -1.94
CA TRP A 23 -7.15 1.92 -0.60
C TRP A 23 -8.50 1.32 -0.22
N PHE A 24 -8.57 0.66 0.93
CA PHE A 24 -9.79 0.03 1.44
C PHE A 24 -10.30 0.81 2.65
N ALA A 25 -11.42 1.50 2.50
CA ALA A 25 -11.94 2.40 3.52
C ALA A 25 -13.47 2.44 3.56
N SER A 26 -14.01 2.31 4.77
CA SER A 26 -15.43 2.49 5.05
C SER A 26 -15.73 3.55 6.11
N ASN A 27 -14.71 4.11 6.76
CA ASN A 27 -14.82 5.23 7.68
C ASN A 27 -14.10 6.44 7.09
N CYS A 28 -14.83 7.45 6.63
CA CYS A 28 -14.25 8.52 5.80
C CYS A 28 -13.89 9.77 6.62
N GLU A 29 -14.54 9.95 7.77
CA GLU A 29 -14.28 11.05 8.69
C GLU A 29 -13.47 10.49 9.86
N THR A 30 -12.17 10.78 9.86
CA THR A 30 -11.24 10.21 10.83
C THR A 30 -10.29 11.28 11.35
N TYR A 31 -9.82 11.10 12.60
CA TYR A 31 -8.89 12.04 13.23
C TYR A 31 -7.57 12.18 12.47
N SER A 32 -7.14 11.13 11.78
CA SER A 32 -5.94 11.16 10.92
C SER A 32 -6.10 12.01 9.65
N GLN A 33 -7.32 12.44 9.30
CA GLN A 33 -7.63 13.10 8.03
C GLN A 33 -7.14 12.31 6.80
N ARG A 34 -7.08 10.98 6.92
CA ARG A 34 -6.56 10.09 5.87
C ARG A 34 -7.28 10.23 4.54
N SER A 35 -8.59 10.53 4.55
CA SER A 35 -9.36 10.77 3.31
C SER A 35 -8.84 11.99 2.57
N TYR A 36 -8.60 13.11 3.28
CA TYR A 36 -7.99 14.30 2.71
C TYR A 36 -6.58 14.02 2.16
N TYR A 37 -5.78 13.23 2.89
CA TYR A 37 -4.46 12.82 2.39
C TYR A 37 -4.58 12.05 1.05
N VAL A 38 -5.52 11.12 0.96
CA VAL A 38 -5.78 10.35 -0.27
C VAL A 38 -6.29 11.25 -1.39
N ASP A 39 -7.15 12.22 -1.09
CA ASP A 39 -7.70 13.17 -2.06
C ASP A 39 -6.62 14.09 -2.66
N GLU A 40 -5.61 14.46 -1.88
CA GLU A 40 -4.44 15.16 -2.40
C GLU A 40 -3.51 14.22 -3.19
N LEU A 41 -3.33 12.98 -2.74
CA LEU A 41 -2.46 12.00 -3.41
C LEU A 41 -3.00 11.60 -4.79
N ARG A 42 -4.33 11.42 -4.93
CA ARG A 42 -4.97 11.04 -6.20
C ARG A 42 -4.84 12.09 -7.31
N LYS A 43 -4.40 13.30 -6.99
CA LYS A 43 -4.04 14.33 -8.00
C LYS A 43 -2.72 14.02 -8.71
N HIS A 44 -1.95 13.07 -8.20
CA HIS A 44 -0.62 12.74 -8.70
C HIS A 44 -0.47 11.28 -9.17
N ILE A 45 -1.33 10.37 -8.69
CA ILE A 45 -1.33 8.94 -9.04
C ILE A 45 -2.74 8.37 -9.03
N ASP A 46 -2.94 7.27 -9.76
CA ASP A 46 -4.19 6.53 -9.69
C ASP A 46 -4.33 5.78 -8.37
N VAL A 47 -5.43 6.08 -7.66
CA VAL A 47 -5.83 5.39 -6.43
C VAL A 47 -7.20 4.75 -6.63
N HIS A 48 -7.23 3.42 -6.58
CA HIS A 48 -8.47 2.64 -6.51
C HIS A 48 -8.98 2.62 -5.07
N ILE A 49 -10.06 3.35 -4.83
CA ILE A 49 -10.69 3.44 -3.51
C ILE A 49 -11.87 2.48 -3.43
N TYR A 50 -11.74 1.45 -2.59
CA TYR A 50 -12.73 0.42 -2.33
C TYR A 50 -13.45 0.66 -0.99
N GLY A 51 -14.75 0.40 -0.97
CA GLY A 51 -15.60 0.55 0.22
C GLY A 51 -16.33 1.90 0.26
N LYS A 52 -16.97 2.20 1.39
CA LYS A 52 -17.91 3.35 1.50
C LYS A 52 -17.27 4.71 1.15
N CYS A 53 -15.94 4.84 1.27
CA CYS A 53 -15.23 6.09 0.96
C CYS A 53 -14.83 6.25 -0.52
N GLY A 54 -15.22 5.32 -1.39
CA GLY A 54 -14.96 5.42 -2.82
C GLY A 54 -16.06 4.82 -3.68
N ALA A 55 -15.84 4.79 -4.99
CA ALA A 55 -16.80 4.23 -5.95
C ALA A 55 -16.63 2.71 -6.14
N ARG A 56 -15.45 2.15 -5.87
CA ARG A 56 -15.20 0.72 -6.12
C ARG A 56 -15.73 -0.14 -4.99
N ARG A 57 -16.18 -1.33 -5.33
CA ARG A 57 -16.66 -2.34 -4.38
C ARG A 57 -15.89 -3.62 -4.61
N CYS A 58 -15.59 -4.32 -3.54
CA CYS A 58 -15.15 -5.70 -3.56
C CYS A 58 -15.87 -6.38 -2.40
N SER A 59 -16.32 -7.61 -2.61
CA SER A 59 -16.94 -8.36 -1.53
C SER A 59 -15.87 -8.79 -0.55
N LYS A 60 -16.12 -8.58 0.75
CA LYS A 60 -15.28 -9.16 1.81
C LYS A 60 -15.48 -10.68 1.91
N SER A 61 -16.49 -11.24 1.24
CA SER A 61 -16.69 -12.69 1.20
C SER A 61 -15.60 -13.39 0.41
N LYS A 62 -15.13 -14.53 0.93
CA LYS A 62 -14.26 -15.49 0.23
C LYS A 62 -12.95 -14.90 -0.34
N GLY A 63 -12.38 -13.83 0.26
CA GLY A 63 -11.07 -13.31 -0.14
C GLY A 63 -11.01 -12.56 -1.47
N ILE A 64 -12.16 -12.21 -2.07
CA ILE A 64 -12.21 -11.55 -3.40
C ILE A 64 -11.41 -10.23 -3.43
N CYS A 65 -11.48 -9.44 -2.37
CA CYS A 65 -10.68 -8.21 -2.27
C CYS A 65 -9.17 -8.51 -2.28
N ASP A 66 -8.73 -9.59 -1.62
CA ASP A 66 -7.32 -9.97 -1.56
C ASP A 66 -6.84 -10.48 -2.92
N GLU A 67 -7.66 -11.27 -3.63
CA GLU A 67 -7.37 -11.69 -5.00
C GLU A 67 -7.21 -10.51 -5.96
N LEU A 68 -8.08 -9.50 -5.86
CA LEU A 68 -7.96 -8.24 -6.60
C LEU A 68 -6.64 -7.53 -6.30
N VAL A 69 -6.24 -7.43 -5.02
CA VAL A 69 -4.97 -6.84 -4.62
C VAL A 69 -3.79 -7.61 -5.20
N LYS A 70 -3.77 -8.94 -5.03
CA LYS A 70 -2.70 -9.82 -5.51
C LYS A 70 -2.53 -9.76 -7.04
N LYS A 71 -3.63 -9.53 -7.77
CA LYS A 71 -3.62 -9.52 -9.24
C LYS A 71 -3.22 -8.18 -9.81
N ASP A 72 -3.73 -7.08 -9.26
CA ASP A 72 -3.72 -5.78 -9.95
C ASP A 72 -2.95 -4.68 -9.22
N HIS A 73 -2.51 -4.88 -7.98
CA HIS A 73 -2.00 -3.79 -7.15
C HIS A 73 -0.59 -4.05 -6.61
N LYS A 74 0.28 -3.05 -6.72
CA LYS A 74 1.64 -3.05 -6.14
C LYS A 74 1.74 -2.33 -4.80
N PHE A 75 0.76 -1.48 -4.47
CA PHE A 75 0.76 -0.69 -3.25
C PHE A 75 -0.64 -0.67 -2.63
N VAL A 76 -0.70 -0.73 -1.30
CA VAL A 76 -1.92 -0.55 -0.51
C VAL A 76 -1.70 0.59 0.46
N LEU A 77 -2.60 1.57 0.47
CA LEU A 77 -2.62 2.60 1.51
C LEU A 77 -3.17 1.98 2.79
N ALA A 78 -2.31 1.72 3.76
CA ALA A 78 -2.63 1.08 5.03
C ALA A 78 -3.00 2.12 6.11
N LEU A 79 -3.66 3.21 5.72
CA LEU A 79 -3.83 4.40 6.55
C LEU A 79 -4.81 4.17 7.72
N GLU A 80 -4.29 4.33 8.93
CA GLU A 80 -5.06 4.26 10.16
C GLU A 80 -6.04 5.42 10.36
N ASN A 81 -7.10 5.17 11.14
CA ASN A 81 -8.13 6.17 11.43
C ASN A 81 -7.61 7.31 12.33
N SER A 82 -6.52 7.08 13.06
CA SER A 82 -5.86 8.05 13.93
C SER A 82 -4.35 7.90 13.80
N VAL A 83 -3.59 8.97 14.01
CA VAL A 83 -2.12 8.91 14.07
C VAL A 83 -1.71 8.90 15.53
N CYS A 84 -1.58 7.69 16.11
CA CYS A 84 -1.31 7.50 17.54
C CYS A 84 -0.14 6.56 17.76
N ASN A 85 0.62 6.76 18.85
CA ASN A 85 1.67 5.84 19.26
C ASN A 85 1.08 4.44 19.47
N ASN A 86 1.81 3.40 19.04
CA ASN A 86 1.41 1.99 19.17
C ASN A 86 0.09 1.62 18.45
N TYR A 87 -0.38 2.45 17.52
CA TYR A 87 -1.61 2.22 16.77
C TYR A 87 -1.33 1.87 15.31
N VAL A 88 -1.05 0.59 15.08
CA VAL A 88 -1.00 -0.04 13.75
C VAL A 88 -1.85 -1.31 13.84
N THR A 89 -2.87 -1.45 12.99
CA THR A 89 -3.84 -2.54 13.08
C THR A 89 -3.64 -3.56 11.95
N GLU A 90 -4.68 -4.29 11.55
CA GLU A 90 -4.64 -5.33 10.53
C GLU A 90 -4.25 -4.85 9.11
N LYS A 91 -4.26 -3.54 8.87
CA LYS A 91 -4.14 -2.95 7.53
C LYS A 91 -2.81 -3.27 6.82
N PRO A 92 -1.62 -3.01 7.40
CA PRO A 92 -0.36 -3.38 6.77
C PRO A 92 -0.18 -4.90 6.67
N TYR A 93 -0.64 -5.68 7.67
CA TYR A 93 -0.53 -7.13 7.63
C TYR A 93 -1.31 -7.77 6.48
N LYS A 94 -2.45 -7.20 6.10
CA LYS A 94 -3.17 -7.60 4.88
C LYS A 94 -2.38 -7.29 3.61
N ALA A 95 -1.61 -6.21 3.57
CA ALA A 95 -0.74 -5.92 2.43
C ALA A 95 0.40 -6.96 2.34
N PHE A 96 1.05 -7.26 3.46
CA PHE A 96 2.11 -8.27 3.52
C PHE A 96 1.62 -9.65 3.07
N GLY A 97 0.46 -10.10 3.55
CA GLY A 97 -0.15 -11.37 3.13
C GLY A 97 -0.50 -11.46 1.64
N ASN A 98 -0.49 -10.32 0.93
CA ASN A 98 -0.74 -10.20 -0.49
C ASN A 98 0.52 -9.90 -1.32
N LEU A 99 1.70 -9.87 -0.69
CA LEU A 99 2.98 -9.50 -1.31
C LEU A 99 2.94 -8.08 -1.90
N VAL A 100 2.32 -7.16 -1.16
CA VAL A 100 2.10 -5.77 -1.57
C VAL A 100 2.70 -4.84 -0.53
N ILE A 101 3.32 -3.74 -0.98
CA ILE A 101 3.95 -2.78 -0.10
C ILE A 101 2.87 -1.91 0.57
N PRO A 102 2.75 -1.92 1.91
CA PRO A 102 1.89 -0.98 2.61
C PRO A 102 2.51 0.42 2.62
N VAL A 103 1.65 1.43 2.46
CA VAL A 103 1.97 2.84 2.67
C VAL A 103 1.30 3.30 3.95
N GLU A 104 2.11 3.72 4.91
CA GLU A 104 1.70 4.23 6.22
C GLU A 104 1.73 5.76 6.26
N LEU A 105 0.93 6.37 7.14
CA LEU A 105 0.96 7.84 7.26
C LEU A 105 2.23 8.35 7.94
N SER A 106 2.77 7.62 8.92
CA SER A 106 3.90 8.09 9.70
C SER A 106 4.94 7.02 10.03
N ARG A 107 6.20 7.30 9.70
CA ARG A 107 7.36 6.46 10.03
C ARG A 107 7.50 6.27 11.53
N ARG A 108 7.38 7.35 12.31
CA ARG A 108 7.54 7.30 13.77
C ARG A 108 6.55 6.35 14.44
N ILE A 109 5.34 6.23 13.87
CA ILE A 109 4.29 5.34 14.38
C ILE A 109 4.50 3.90 13.91
N ALA A 110 4.82 3.71 12.62
CA ALA A 110 4.89 2.38 12.03
C ALA A 110 6.20 1.64 12.30
N GLN A 111 7.34 2.34 12.31
CA GLN A 111 8.68 1.75 12.41
C GLN A 111 8.92 0.90 13.67
N PRO A 112 8.39 1.24 14.86
CA PRO A 112 8.53 0.39 16.04
C PRO A 112 7.74 -0.92 15.98
N ILE A 113 6.81 -1.06 15.04
CA ILE A 113 5.81 -2.15 15.01
C ILE A 113 5.97 -3.02 13.76
N LEU A 114 6.29 -2.41 12.63
CA LEU A 114 6.45 -3.08 11.34
C LEU A 114 7.92 -3.44 11.10
N PRO A 115 8.20 -4.53 10.34
CA PRO A 115 9.57 -4.86 9.96
C PRO A 115 10.27 -3.69 9.27
N ASN A 116 11.54 -3.45 9.62
CA ASN A 116 12.32 -2.38 8.99
C ASN A 116 12.46 -2.65 7.48
N GLY A 117 12.20 -1.62 6.68
CA GLY A 117 12.30 -1.70 5.23
C GLY A 117 11.11 -2.36 4.51
N SER A 118 10.06 -2.81 5.22
CA SER A 118 8.91 -3.48 4.60
C SER A 118 7.75 -2.54 4.22
N PHE A 119 7.82 -1.26 4.57
CA PHE A 119 6.75 -0.29 4.32
C PHE A 119 7.29 1.06 3.84
N ILE A 120 6.43 1.82 3.17
CA ILE A 120 6.71 3.21 2.80
C ILE A 120 6.00 4.11 3.81
N ALA A 121 6.71 5.08 4.38
CA ALA A 121 6.09 6.11 5.20
C ALA A 121 5.82 7.36 4.36
N ALA A 122 4.57 7.83 4.37
CA ALA A 122 4.15 9.01 3.64
C ALA A 122 4.87 10.29 4.09
N ASP A 123 5.23 10.38 5.38
CA ASP A 123 5.93 11.51 5.98
C ASP A 123 7.44 11.55 5.69
N ASP A 124 8.00 10.52 5.02
CA ASP A 124 9.37 10.58 4.49
C ASP A 124 9.50 11.53 3.29
N PHE A 125 8.38 11.91 2.67
CA PHE A 125 8.36 12.71 1.45
C PHE A 125 7.91 14.14 1.73
N LYS A 126 8.61 15.11 1.13
CA LYS A 126 8.24 16.54 1.27
C LYS A 126 6.89 16.88 0.63
N SER A 127 6.38 16.01 -0.26
CA SER A 127 5.09 16.21 -0.93
C SER A 127 4.49 14.89 -1.46
N LYS A 128 3.18 14.89 -1.70
CA LYS A 128 2.47 13.77 -2.34
C LYS A 128 3.00 13.48 -3.76
N ARG A 129 3.45 14.52 -4.46
CA ARG A 129 4.13 14.39 -5.76
C ARG A 129 5.47 13.64 -5.64
N GLN A 130 6.21 13.80 -4.55
CA GLN A 130 7.43 13.03 -4.34
C GLN A 130 7.13 11.57 -4.02
N LEU A 131 6.13 11.29 -3.19
CA LEU A 131 5.66 9.92 -2.96
C LEU A 131 5.21 9.26 -4.28
N ALA A 132 4.45 9.99 -5.10
CA ALA A 132 4.03 9.55 -6.44
C ALA A 132 5.22 9.17 -7.35
N LYS A 133 6.25 10.03 -7.39
CA LYS A 133 7.48 9.77 -8.15
C LYS A 133 8.25 8.57 -7.62
N TYR A 134 8.39 8.46 -6.30
CA TYR A 134 9.09 7.32 -5.68
C TYR A 134 8.35 6.00 -5.93
N ARG A 135 7.03 6.03 -5.83
CA ARG A 135 6.18 4.92 -6.25
C ARG A 135 6.45 4.57 -7.72
N HIS A 136 6.59 5.55 -8.63
CA HIS A 136 6.93 5.28 -10.04
C HIS A 136 8.27 4.56 -10.21
N TYR A 137 9.29 5.04 -9.51
CA TYR A 137 10.60 4.41 -9.50
C TYR A 137 10.55 2.93 -9.09
N LEU A 138 9.82 2.59 -8.02
CA LEU A 138 9.63 1.20 -7.60
C LEU A 138 8.85 0.36 -8.62
N ASP A 139 8.04 0.97 -9.47
CA ASP A 139 7.33 0.26 -10.53
C ASP A 139 8.27 -0.28 -11.60
N GLU A 140 9.17 0.60 -12.03
CA GLU A 140 10.15 0.37 -13.10
C GLU A 140 11.34 -0.44 -12.59
N ASN A 141 11.58 -0.40 -11.28
CA ASN A 141 12.66 -1.12 -10.62
C ASN A 141 12.13 -2.22 -9.69
N VAL A 142 11.83 -3.38 -10.29
CA VAL A 142 11.35 -4.56 -9.55
C VAL A 142 12.34 -5.02 -8.47
N THR A 143 13.64 -4.82 -8.67
CA THR A 143 14.65 -5.21 -7.68
C THR A 143 14.50 -4.39 -6.40
N GLU A 144 14.27 -3.09 -6.53
CA GLU A 144 14.02 -2.21 -5.37
C GLU A 144 12.66 -2.50 -4.74
N TYR A 145 11.63 -2.76 -5.55
CA TYR A 145 10.33 -3.18 -5.03
C TYR A 145 10.45 -4.45 -4.17
N LEU A 146 11.19 -5.46 -4.64
CA LEU A 146 11.34 -6.73 -3.92
C LEU A 146 12.13 -6.60 -2.61
N ARG A 147 12.86 -5.50 -2.37
CA ARG A 147 13.49 -5.26 -1.06
C ARG A 147 12.49 -4.98 0.06
N TYR A 148 11.24 -4.66 -0.29
CA TYR A 148 10.16 -4.44 0.67
C TYR A 148 9.37 -5.71 1.01
N LEU A 149 9.54 -6.79 0.25
CA LEU A 149 8.80 -8.05 0.41
C LEU A 149 9.66 -9.11 1.11
#